data_AF-A0A948F429-F1
#
_entry.id   AF-A0A948F429-F1
#
_cell.length_a   1.000
_cell.length_b   1.000
_cell.length_c   1.000
_cell.angle_alpha   90.00
_cell.angle_beta   90.00
_cell.angle_gamma   90.00
#
_symmetry.space_group_name_H-M   'P 1'
#
loop_
_entity.id
_entity.type
_entity.pdbx_description
1 polymer ?
#
loop_
_entity_poly.entity_id
_entity_poly.type
_entity_poly.pdbx_seq_one_letter_code
_entity_poly.pdbx_strand_id
1 'polypeptide(L)'
;MDVNSDENLLTHLDADLQKNLIERLKKGIDINQLLKDLLQKHDEELALEKEKLAEEVREKNNGRKPSRYIPAAIRRQLRKEHGTMCSIRTCQKQATTIHHTQRFALSQNHDPKFLAPLCREHHAIAHTIDGKYLEKRRW
;
A
#
# COMPACT_ATOMS: atom_id res chain seq x y z
N MET A 1 25.27 -4.63 -14.82
CA MET A 1 23.94 -4.09 -14.51
C MET A 1 24.14 -3.20 -13.31
N ASP A 2 24.09 -1.89 -13.55
CA ASP A 2 24.43 -0.88 -12.55
C ASP A 2 23.54 -1.00 -11.31
N VAL A 3 24.13 -1.49 -10.22
CA VAL A 3 23.62 -1.29 -8.86
C VAL A 3 23.87 0.19 -8.58
N ASN A 4 22.92 1.03 -9.00
CA ASN A 4 23.05 2.47 -8.89
C ASN A 4 22.96 2.85 -7.40
N SER A 5 24.14 2.96 -6.79
CA SER A 5 24.50 3.71 -5.59
C SER A 5 23.47 3.71 -4.46
N ASP A 6 23.64 2.74 -3.56
CA ASP A 6 23.64 2.91 -2.11
C ASP A 6 23.36 4.35 -1.62
N GLU A 7 22.08 4.65 -1.36
CA GLU A 7 21.79 5.44 -0.17
C GLU A 7 22.13 4.52 1.00
N ASN A 8 23.21 4.85 1.71
CA ASN A 8 23.57 4.12 2.92
C ASN A 8 22.37 4.20 3.87
N LEU A 9 21.61 3.11 4.02
CA LEU A 9 20.41 3.09 4.85
C LEU A 9 20.69 3.63 6.26
N LEU A 10 21.92 3.44 6.77
CA LEU A 10 22.36 3.97 8.05
C LEU A 10 22.32 5.51 8.11
N THR A 11 22.58 6.23 7.02
CA THR A 11 22.53 7.72 7.01
C THR A 11 21.12 8.28 7.10
N HIS A 12 20.10 7.45 6.88
CA HIS A 12 18.69 7.83 7.06
C HIS A 12 18.14 7.45 8.44
N LEU A 13 18.87 6.64 9.22
CA LEU A 13 18.49 6.35 10.59
C LEU A 13 18.94 7.49 11.50
N ASP A 14 18.11 7.84 12.48
CA ASP A 14 18.49 8.80 13.51
C ASP A 14 19.67 8.27 14.35
N ALA A 15 20.43 9.20 14.91
CA ALA A 15 21.68 8.88 15.63
C ALA A 15 21.44 7.95 16.83
N ASP A 16 20.30 8.07 17.51
CA ASP A 16 19.96 7.25 18.66
C ASP A 16 19.68 5.80 18.22
N LEU A 17 18.96 5.61 17.12
CA LEU A 17 18.71 4.28 16.55
C LEU A 17 20.01 3.62 16.07
N GLN A 18 20.90 4.36 15.39
CA GLN A 18 22.21 3.83 14.99
C GLN A 18 23.00 3.34 16.21
N LYS A 19 23.06 4.14 17.28
CA LYS A 19 23.75 3.78 18.53
C LYS A 19 23.16 2.50 19.13
N ASN A 20 21.83 2.41 19.21
CA ASN A 20 21.14 1.23 19.72
C ASN A 20 21.44 -0.04 18.91
N LEU A 21 21.48 0.05 17.59
CA LEU A 21 21.82 -1.07 16.71
C LEU A 21 23.26 -1.54 16.92
N ILE A 22 24.21 -0.60 17.02
CA ILE A 22 25.63 -0.90 17.29
C ILE A 22 25.79 -1.58 18.66
N GLU A 23 25.12 -1.08 19.70
CA GLU A 23 25.18 -1.68 21.04
C GLU A 23 24.65 -3.12 21.06
N ARG A 24 23.57 -3.40 20.32
CA ARG A 24 23.01 -4.75 20.19
C ARG A 24 23.93 -5.67 19.39
N LEU A 25 24.55 -5.17 18.32
CA LEU A 25 25.53 -5.92 17.55
C LEU A 25 26.74 -6.30 18.41
N LYS A 26 27.26 -5.38 19.24
CA LYS A 26 28.34 -5.65 20.21
C LYS A 26 27.97 -6.73 21.23
N LYS A 27 26.68 -6.93 21.51
CA LYS A 27 26.16 -8.01 22.38
C LYS A 27 25.99 -9.35 21.64
N GLY A 28 26.37 -9.42 20.36
CA GLY A 28 26.23 -10.63 19.54
C GLY A 28 24.81 -10.90 19.05
N ILE A 29 23.92 -9.90 19.08
CA ILE A 29 22.57 -10.05 18.54
C ILE A 29 22.62 -10.00 17.01
N ASP A 30 21.97 -10.96 16.36
CA ASP A 30 21.77 -10.94 14.90
C ASP A 30 20.73 -9.86 14.52
N ILE A 31 21.25 -8.69 14.15
CA ILE A 31 20.44 -7.54 13.72
C ILE A 31 19.67 -7.86 12.43
N ASN A 32 20.24 -8.66 11.53
CA ASN A 32 19.57 -8.98 10.28
C ASN A 32 18.32 -9.81 10.53
N GLN A 33 18.41 -10.81 11.42
CA GLN A 33 17.24 -11.60 11.78
C GLN A 33 16.20 -10.77 12.52
N LEU A 34 16.64 -9.94 13.48
CA LEU A 34 15.74 -9.02 14.20
C LEU A 34 14.96 -8.10 13.24
N LEU A 35 15.64 -7.50 12.25
CA LEU A 35 15.01 -6.63 11.27
C LEU A 35 14.04 -7.39 10.36
N LYS A 36 14.40 -8.60 9.92
CA LYS A 36 13.50 -9.46 9.13
C LYS A 36 12.22 -9.78 9.90
N ASP A 37 12.35 -10.15 11.17
CA ASP A 37 11.20 -10.48 12.02
C ASP A 37 10.29 -9.25 12.22
N LEU A 38 10.88 -8.07 12.41
CA LEU A 38 10.13 -6.80 12.53
C LEU A 38 9.38 -6.45 11.24
N LEU A 39 10.01 -6.62 10.07
CA LEU A 39 9.38 -6.39 8.77
C LEU A 39 8.23 -7.37 8.53
N GLN A 40 8.45 -8.65 8.80
CA GLN A 40 7.40 -9.67 8.69
C GLN A 40 6.21 -9.36 9.60
N LYS A 41 6.49 -9.03 10.86
CA LYS A 41 5.44 -8.66 11.82
C LYS A 41 4.67 -7.43 11.36
N HIS A 42 5.35 -6.43 10.81
CA HIS A 42 4.71 -5.25 10.24
C HIS A 42 3.74 -5.60 9.10
N ASP A 43 4.17 -6.45 8.17
CA ASP A 43 3.34 -6.91 7.05
C ASP A 43 2.11 -7.70 7.53
N GLU A 44 2.27 -8.56 8.54
CA GLU A 44 1.18 -9.31 9.17
C GLU A 44 0.16 -8.38 9.86
N GLU A 45 0.64 -7.39 10.62
CA GLU A 45 -0.22 -6.38 11.27
C GLU A 45 -1.02 -5.57 10.24
N LEU A 46 -0.38 -5.14 9.14
CA LEU A 46 -1.04 -4.44 8.05
C LEU A 46 -2.12 -5.29 7.39
N ALA A 47 -1.85 -6.58 7.15
CA ALA A 47 -2.82 -7.50 6.56
C ALA A 47 -4.04 -7.70 7.48
N LEU A 48 -3.82 -7.88 8.77
CA LEU A 48 -4.89 -8.02 9.77
C LEU A 48 -5.74 -6.75 9.90
N GLU A 49 -5.10 -5.58 9.97
CA GLU A 49 -5.81 -4.29 10.00
C GLU A 49 -6.65 -4.08 8.73
N LYS A 50 -6.10 -4.44 7.56
CA LYS A 50 -6.79 -4.33 6.27
C LYS A 50 -7.99 -5.26 6.17
N GLU A 51 -7.89 -6.49 6.69
CA GLU A 51 -9.00 -7.44 6.76
C GLU A 51 -10.12 -6.93 7.65
N LYS A 52 -9.80 -6.48 8.87
CA LYS A 52 -10.78 -5.92 9.81
C LYS A 52 -11.51 -4.73 9.20
N LEU A 53 -10.75 -3.82 8.56
CA LEU A 53 -11.32 -2.65 7.92
C LEU A 53 -12.21 -3.02 6.72
N ALA A 54 -11.85 -4.05 5.94
CA ALA A 54 -12.69 -4.54 4.86
C ALA A 54 -14.02 -5.08 5.39
N GLU A 55 -14.02 -5.83 6.49
CA GLU A 55 -15.25 -6.34 7.10
C GLU A 55 -16.13 -5.21 7.63
N GLU A 56 -15.56 -4.24 8.35
CA GLU A 56 -16.31 -3.05 8.80
C GLU A 56 -16.97 -2.29 7.65
N VAL A 57 -16.29 -2.21 6.51
CA VAL A 57 -16.82 -1.54 5.31
C VAL A 57 -18.00 -2.32 4.73
N ARG A 58 -17.92 -3.66 4.71
CA ARG A 58 -19.04 -4.51 4.25
C ARG A 58 -20.25 -4.37 5.16
N GLU A 59 -20.04 -4.42 6.48
CA GLU A 59 -21.11 -4.24 7.46
C GLU A 59 -21.79 -2.86 7.34
N LYS A 60 -20.99 -1.78 7.24
CA LYS A 60 -21.51 -0.40 7.11
C LYS A 60 -22.29 -0.18 5.81
N ASN A 61 -21.94 -0.89 4.75
CA ASN A 61 -22.58 -0.78 3.43
C ASN A 61 -23.78 -1.72 3.25
N ASN A 62 -24.15 -2.51 4.27
CA ASN A 62 -25.28 -3.44 4.19
C ASN A 62 -26.61 -2.71 3.90
N GLY A 63 -26.96 -2.62 2.62
CA GLY A 63 -28.16 -1.94 2.12
C GLY A 63 -28.02 -0.43 1.86
N ARG A 64 -26.83 0.17 2.04
CA ARG A 64 -26.60 1.62 1.81
C ARG A 64 -25.62 1.85 0.67
N LYS A 65 -25.95 2.76 -0.25
CA LYS A 65 -25.02 3.20 -1.29
C LYS A 65 -23.93 4.06 -0.65
N PRO A 66 -22.64 3.69 -0.72
CA PRO A 66 -21.60 4.54 -0.18
C PRO A 66 -21.46 5.83 -0.98
N SER A 67 -20.99 6.86 -0.28
CA SER A 67 -20.53 8.10 -0.91
C SER A 67 -19.46 7.81 -1.96
N ARG A 68 -19.23 8.73 -2.91
CA ARG A 68 -18.07 8.67 -3.82
C ARG A 68 -16.74 8.93 -3.10
N TYR A 69 -16.79 9.44 -1.88
CA TYR A 69 -15.61 9.78 -1.11
C TYR A 69 -15.03 8.58 -0.35
N ILE A 70 -13.74 8.34 -0.52
CA ILE A 70 -13.02 7.27 0.19
C ILE A 70 -12.85 7.66 1.67
N PRO A 71 -13.36 6.85 2.62
CA PRO A 71 -13.25 7.12 4.05
C PRO A 71 -11.80 7.35 4.51
N ALA A 72 -11.63 8.21 5.52
CA ALA A 72 -10.31 8.55 6.05
C ALA A 72 -9.53 7.34 6.61
N ALA A 73 -10.23 6.38 7.23
CA ALA A 73 -9.62 5.16 7.75
C ALA A 73 -8.95 4.35 6.64
N ILE A 74 -9.63 4.17 5.50
CA ILE A 74 -9.08 3.48 4.33
C ILE A 74 -7.87 4.22 3.75
N ARG A 75 -7.96 5.56 3.63
CA ARG A 75 -6.82 6.36 3.15
C ARG A 75 -5.60 6.24 4.06
N ARG A 76 -5.80 6.18 5.38
CA ARG A 76 -4.72 5.93 6.34
C ARG A 76 -4.14 4.54 6.18
N GLN A 77 -4.98 3.52 6.00
CA GLN A 77 -4.51 2.14 5.80
C GLN A 77 -3.63 2.03 4.55
N LEU A 78 -4.09 2.57 3.42
CA LEU A 78 -3.31 2.56 2.18
C LEU A 78 -1.98 3.33 2.31
N ARG A 79 -1.96 4.40 3.12
CA ARG A 79 -0.72 5.13 3.41
C ARG A 79 0.23 4.34 4.31
N LYS A 80 -0.28 3.57 5.27
CA LYS A 80 0.58 2.68 6.07
C LYS A 80 1.20 1.60 5.18
N GLU A 81 0.41 1.02 4.28
CA GLU A 81 0.83 -0.08 3.40
C GLU A 81 1.77 0.34 2.27
N HIS A 82 1.54 1.48 1.64
CA HIS A 82 2.29 1.91 0.44
C HIS A 82 3.13 3.18 0.65
N GLY A 83 3.11 3.76 1.84
CA GLY A 83 3.71 5.05 2.10
C GLY A 83 3.07 6.14 1.24
N THR A 84 3.91 6.89 0.52
CA THR A 84 3.49 7.98 -0.37
C THR A 84 3.73 7.69 -1.84
N MET A 85 4.18 6.47 -2.16
CA MET A 85 4.59 6.06 -3.50
C MET A 85 3.49 5.27 -4.20
N CYS A 86 3.61 5.18 -5.54
CA CYS A 86 2.75 4.33 -6.35
C CYS A 86 2.85 2.87 -5.89
N SER A 87 1.72 2.17 -5.80
CA SER A 87 1.67 0.76 -5.37
C SER A 87 2.16 -0.24 -6.43
N ILE A 88 2.54 0.23 -7.63
CA ILE A 88 3.16 -0.60 -8.66
C ILE A 88 4.61 -0.84 -8.25
N ARG A 89 4.98 -2.10 -8.02
CA ARG A 89 6.26 -2.52 -7.41
C ARG A 89 7.51 -1.92 -8.06
N THR A 90 7.47 -1.67 -9.36
CA THR A 90 8.61 -1.14 -10.13
C THR A 90 8.56 0.37 -10.31
N CYS A 91 7.56 1.05 -9.75
CA CYS A 91 7.35 2.48 -9.88
C CYS A 91 7.89 3.24 -8.67
N GLN A 92 8.71 4.26 -8.91
CA GLN A 92 9.24 5.16 -7.89
C GLN A 92 8.60 6.56 -7.94
N LYS A 93 7.41 6.69 -8.55
CA LYS A 93 6.69 7.98 -8.60
C LYS A 93 5.74 8.11 -7.41
N GLN A 94 5.56 9.36 -6.95
CA GLN A 94 4.57 9.69 -5.92
C GLN A 94 3.16 9.23 -6.33
N ALA A 95 2.42 8.65 -5.39
CA ALA A 95 0.99 8.41 -5.59
C ALA A 95 0.23 9.73 -5.51
N THR A 96 -0.61 10.00 -6.51
CA THR A 96 -1.41 11.23 -6.59
C THR A 96 -2.91 10.97 -6.45
N THR A 97 -3.33 9.72 -6.63
CA THR A 97 -4.75 9.33 -6.60
C THR A 97 -4.92 7.90 -6.13
N ILE A 98 -6.09 7.57 -5.59
CA ILE A 98 -6.48 6.21 -5.25
C ILE A 98 -7.40 5.68 -6.34
N HIS A 99 -7.01 4.56 -6.91
CA HIS A 99 -7.74 3.85 -7.95
C HIS A 99 -8.55 2.71 -7.35
N HIS A 100 -9.73 2.46 -7.90
CA HIS A 100 -10.51 1.25 -7.59
C HIS A 100 -10.14 0.16 -8.60
N THR A 101 -9.41 -0.87 -8.17
CA THR A 101 -9.00 -1.99 -9.03
C THR A 101 -10.18 -2.89 -9.41
N GLN A 102 -11.24 -2.91 -8.59
CA GLN A 102 -12.55 -3.38 -8.98
C GLN A 102 -13.41 -2.19 -9.40
N ARG A 103 -14.15 -2.30 -10.51
CA ARG A 103 -15.01 -1.21 -10.98
C ARG A 103 -16.01 -0.79 -9.89
N PHE A 104 -15.86 0.44 -9.38
CA PHE A 104 -16.76 1.01 -8.38
C PHE A 104 -18.22 1.04 -8.84
N ALA A 105 -18.48 1.18 -10.15
CA ALA A 105 -19.84 1.12 -10.69
C ALA A 105 -20.53 -0.24 -10.47
N LEU A 106 -19.75 -1.32 -10.31
CA LEU A 106 -20.26 -2.68 -10.09
C LEU A 106 -20.36 -3.00 -8.61
N SER A 107 -19.32 -2.71 -7.83
CA SER A 107 -19.26 -3.10 -6.43
C SER A 107 -19.84 -2.05 -5.49
N GLN A 108 -19.83 -0.78 -5.92
CA GLN A 108 -20.14 0.40 -5.10
C GLN A 108 -19.61 0.22 -3.68
N ASN A 109 -18.33 -0.12 -3.53
CA ASN A 109 -17.71 -0.33 -2.24
C ASN A 109 -16.28 0.25 -2.24
N HIS A 110 -15.82 0.60 -1.04
CA HIS A 110 -14.47 1.09 -0.80
C HIS A 110 -13.67 0.04 -0.01
N ASP A 111 -13.83 -1.24 -0.37
CA ASP A 111 -13.04 -2.30 0.29
C ASP A 111 -11.56 -2.02 0.01
N PRO A 112 -10.72 -1.83 1.06
CA PRO A 112 -9.31 -1.49 0.91
C PRO A 112 -8.52 -2.53 0.12
N LYS A 113 -9.01 -3.77 -0.02
CA LYS A 113 -8.39 -4.81 -0.86
C LYS A 113 -8.47 -4.49 -2.35
N PHE A 114 -9.43 -3.68 -2.77
CA PHE A 114 -9.65 -3.30 -4.17
C PHE A 114 -9.31 -1.83 -4.43
N LEU A 115 -8.45 -1.24 -3.59
CA LEU A 115 -7.98 0.13 -3.73
C LEU A 115 -6.45 0.16 -3.86
N ALA A 116 -5.97 0.97 -4.80
CA ALA A 116 -4.54 1.09 -5.09
C ALA A 116 -4.14 2.57 -5.21
N PRO A 117 -3.21 3.09 -4.40
CA PRO A 117 -2.63 4.42 -4.61
C PRO A 117 -1.69 4.40 -5.81
N LEU A 118 -2.00 5.20 -6.84
CA LEU A 118 -1.27 5.23 -8.11
C LEU A 118 -0.75 6.64 -8.43
N CYS A 119 0.37 6.69 -9.16
CA CYS A 119 0.80 7.91 -9.84
C CYS A 119 -0.13 8.22 -11.03
N ARG A 120 -0.05 9.44 -11.57
CA ARG A 120 -0.91 9.88 -12.68
C ARG A 120 -0.89 8.93 -13.88
N GLU A 121 0.29 8.44 -14.25
CA GLU A 121 0.48 7.59 -15.42
C GLU A 121 -0.07 6.18 -15.19
N HIS A 122 0.25 5.55 -14.06
CA HIS A 122 -0.29 4.23 -13.75
C HIS A 122 -1.81 4.27 -13.52
N HIS A 123 -2.35 5.37 -13.02
CA HIS A 123 -3.80 5.56 -12.93
C HIS A 123 -4.46 5.61 -14.31
N ALA A 124 -3.85 6.33 -15.27
CA ALA A 124 -4.34 6.38 -16.64
C ALA A 124 -4.27 5.00 -17.31
N ILE A 125 -3.14 4.29 -17.15
CA ILE A 125 -2.96 2.93 -17.68
C ILE A 125 -4.03 1.98 -17.12
N ALA A 126 -4.28 2.00 -15.80
CA ALA A 126 -5.28 1.15 -15.18
C ALA A 126 -6.67 1.32 -15.82
N HIS A 127 -7.09 2.56 -16.08
CA HIS A 127 -8.35 2.83 -16.79
C HIS A 127 -8.36 2.37 -18.26
N THR A 128 -7.22 2.34 -18.95
CA THR A 128 -7.16 1.79 -20.33
C THR A 128 -7.34 0.27 -20.35
N ILE A 129 -6.82 -0.44 -19.35
CA ILE A 129 -6.97 -1.88 -19.20
C ILE A 129 -8.44 -2.20 -18.86
N ASP A 130 -9.06 -1.42 -17.98
CA ASP A 130 -10.50 -1.49 -17.73
C ASP A 130 -11.32 -1.31 -19.01
N GLY A 131 -10.92 -0.36 -19.86
CA GLY A 131 -11.61 0.01 -21.09
C GLY A 131 -11.63 -1.08 -22.17
N LYS A 132 -10.55 -1.86 -22.33
CA LYS A 132 -10.49 -2.94 -23.35
C LYS A 132 -11.52 -4.05 -23.16
N TYR A 133 -12.10 -4.21 -21.95
CA TYR A 133 -13.23 -5.11 -21.72
C TYR A 133 -14.59 -4.55 -22.19
N LEU A 134 -14.70 -3.23 -22.44
CA LEU A 134 -15.95 -2.60 -22.90
C LEU A 134 -16.23 -2.85 -24.39
N GLU A 135 -15.20 -3.12 -25.22
CA GLU A 135 -15.38 -3.45 -26.64
C GLU A 135 -16.02 -4.83 -26.87
N LYS A 136 -16.06 -5.71 -25.85
CA LYS A 136 -16.71 -7.04 -25.96
C LYS A 136 -18.23 -7.04 -25.66
N ARG A 137 -18.85 -5.89 -25.34
CA ARG A 137 -20.31 -5.77 -25.11
C ARG A 137 -20.99 -4.76 -26.04
N ARG A 138 -20.54 -4.71 -27.30
CA ARG A 138 -21.25 -4.02 -28.39
C ARG A 138 -21.57 -5.01 -29.51
N TRP A 139 -22.39 -6.01 -29.20
CA TRP A 139 -23.13 -6.84 -30.16
C TRP A 139 -24.44 -7.25 -29.49
#